data_AF-A0A6G9FHJ7-F1
#
_entry.id   AF-A0A6G9FHJ7-F1
#
_cell.length_a   1.000
_cell.length_b   1.000
_cell.length_c   1.000
_cell.angle_alpha   90.00
_cell.angle_beta   90.00
_cell.angle_gamma   90.00
#
_symmetry.space_group_name_H-M   'P 1'
#
loop_
_entity.id
_entity.type
_entity.pdbx_description
1 polymer ?
#
loop_
_entity_poly.entity_id
_entity_poly.type
_entity_poly.pdbx_seq_one_letter_code
_entity_poly.pdbx_strand_id
1 'polypeptide(L)'
;MSESVPRLELLLFLRRVQQQQLEQTDRWIAAEEQRAASVARAARVVPPADPGFVVSHGIGQDRRPFEVHVGDCRMAKRTQPVPPVEARRLLGEGVEACQFCRPDSELGML
;
A
#
# COMPACT_ATOMS: atom_id res chain seq x y z
N MET A 1 32.51 -26.55 49.36
CA MET A 1 33.68 -26.66 48.48
C MET A 1 33.16 -26.61 47.07
N SER A 2 33.37 -25.49 46.37
CA SER A 2 32.79 -25.25 45.06
C SER A 2 33.54 -26.09 44.02
N GLU A 3 32.86 -27.06 43.43
CA GLU A 3 33.38 -27.86 42.33
C GLU A 3 33.55 -26.94 41.10
N SER A 4 34.79 -26.72 40.69
CA SER A 4 35.10 -25.82 39.58
C SER A 4 34.65 -26.45 38.26
N VAL A 5 33.68 -25.82 37.59
CA VAL A 5 33.24 -26.24 36.25
C VAL A 5 34.45 -26.26 35.31
N PRO A 6 34.75 -27.39 34.63
CA PRO A 6 35.85 -27.47 33.69
C PRO A 6 35.72 -26.42 32.58
N ARG A 7 36.83 -25.74 32.25
CA ARG A 7 36.86 -24.71 31.19
C ARG A 7 36.28 -25.19 29.86
N LEU A 8 36.46 -26.48 29.54
CA LEU A 8 35.90 -27.11 28.34
C LEU A 8 34.36 -27.03 28.32
N GLU A 9 33.69 -27.28 29.44
CA GLU A 9 32.23 -27.24 29.52
C GLU A 9 31.70 -25.82 29.31
N LEU A 10 32.37 -24.82 29.87
CA LEU A 10 32.04 -23.41 29.65
C LEU A 10 32.16 -23.01 28.17
N LEU A 11 33.21 -23.48 27.48
CA LEU A 11 33.40 -23.22 26.05
C LEU A 11 32.36 -23.93 25.19
N LEU A 12 32.00 -25.18 25.52
CA LEU A 12 30.94 -25.90 24.83
C LEU A 12 29.57 -25.24 25.05
N PHE A 13 29.30 -24.72 26.25
CA PHE A 13 28.11 -23.94 26.53
C PHE A 13 28.07 -22.64 25.72
N LEU A 14 29.16 -21.87 25.75
CA LEU A 14 29.27 -20.63 24.98
C LEU A 14 29.06 -20.88 23.48
N ARG A 15 29.62 -21.96 22.94
CA ARG A 15 29.42 -22.36 21.55
C ARG A 15 27.93 -22.56 21.23
N ARG A 16 27.18 -23.25 22.08
CA ARG A 16 25.73 -23.47 21.87
C ARG A 16 24.95 -22.15 21.89
N VAL A 17 25.29 -21.25 22.81
CA VAL A 17 24.66 -19.92 22.88
C VAL A 17 24.95 -19.12 21.61
N GLN A 18 26.21 -19.11 21.14
CA GLN A 18 26.59 -18.43 19.90
C GLN A 18 25.86 -19.01 18.69
N GLN A 19 25.70 -20.33 18.60
CA GLN A 19 24.93 -20.95 17.52
C GLN A 19 23.48 -20.47 17.52
N GLN A 20 22.81 -20.43 18.69
CA GLN A 20 21.44 -19.92 18.77
C GLN A 20 21.34 -18.44 18.40
N GLN A 21 22.33 -17.63 18.78
CA GLN A 21 22.39 -16.22 18.40
C GLN A 21 22.58 -16.02 16.90
N LEU A 22 23.41 -16.85 16.27
CA LEU A 22 23.59 -16.85 14.81
C LEU A 22 22.29 -17.25 14.11
N GLU A 23 21.64 -18.34 14.52
CA GLU A 23 20.35 -18.77 13.96
C GLU A 23 19.25 -17.71 14.12
N GLN A 24 19.26 -16.96 15.23
CA GLN A 24 18.34 -15.83 15.41
C GLN A 24 18.65 -14.67 14.46
N THR A 25 19.94 -14.37 14.24
CA THR A 25 20.39 -13.34 13.32
C THR A 25 20.02 -13.68 11.88
N ASP A 26 20.24 -14.94 11.47
CA ASP A 26 19.90 -15.43 10.12
C ASP A 26 18.40 -15.30 9.85
N ARG A 27 17.55 -15.58 10.85
CA ARG A 27 16.10 -15.37 10.73
C ARG A 27 15.73 -13.89 10.54
N TRP A 28 16.42 -12.96 11.20
CA TRP A 28 16.19 -11.53 11.00
C TRP A 28 16.66 -11.06 9.62
N ILE A 29 17.81 -11.56 9.15
CA ILE A 29 18.31 -11.28 7.80
C ILE A 29 17.29 -11.74 6.76
N ALA A 30 16.82 -12.98 6.84
CA ALA A 30 15.82 -13.50 5.91
C ALA A 30 14.52 -12.68 5.90
N ALA A 31 14.07 -12.20 7.07
CA ALA A 31 12.90 -11.33 7.18
C ALA A 31 13.14 -9.95 6.55
N GLU A 32 14.34 -9.39 6.66
CA GLU A 32 14.73 -8.13 6.00
C GLU A 32 14.80 -8.30 4.49
N GLU A 33 15.42 -9.37 4.00
CA GLU A 33 15.50 -9.69 2.57
C GLU A 33 14.12 -9.85 1.94
N GLN A 34 13.19 -10.52 2.63
CA GLN A 34 11.80 -10.65 2.18
C GLN A 34 11.10 -9.29 2.07
N ARG A 35 11.33 -8.38 3.04
CA ARG A 35 10.80 -7.01 2.99
C ARG A 35 11.42 -6.20 1.87
N ALA A 36 12.72 -6.28 1.67
CA ALA A 36 13.38 -5.61 0.55
C ALA A 36 12.87 -6.14 -0.80
N ALA A 37 12.68 -7.45 -0.93
CA ALA A 37 12.15 -8.07 -2.14
C ALA A 37 10.70 -7.67 -2.42
N SER A 38 9.86 -7.52 -1.39
CA SER A 38 8.48 -7.06 -1.57
C SER A 38 8.41 -5.60 -2.02
N VAL A 39 9.24 -4.73 -1.46
CA VAL A 39 9.38 -3.33 -1.90
C VAL A 39 9.88 -3.26 -3.34
N ALA A 40 10.91 -4.04 -3.70
CA ALA A 40 11.41 -4.09 -5.06
C ALA A 40 10.37 -4.62 -6.06
N ARG A 41 9.54 -5.59 -5.66
CA ARG A 41 8.41 -6.06 -6.48
C ARG A 41 7.35 -4.97 -6.63
N ALA A 42 6.97 -4.29 -5.56
CA ALA A 42 6.02 -3.18 -5.62
C ALA A 42 6.51 -2.04 -6.52
N ALA A 43 7.81 -1.71 -6.48
CA ALA A 43 8.42 -0.71 -7.35
C ALA A 43 8.47 -1.13 -8.83
N ARG A 44 8.48 -2.45 -9.13
CA ARG A 44 8.43 -3.00 -10.49
C ARG A 44 7.02 -3.17 -11.04
N VAL A 45 6.00 -3.18 -10.17
CA VAL A 45 4.61 -3.07 -10.61
C VAL A 45 4.42 -1.63 -11.07
N VAL A 46 4.52 -1.42 -12.39
CA VAL A 46 4.08 -0.18 -13.02
C VAL A 46 2.65 0.06 -12.53
N PRO A 47 2.36 1.17 -11.81
CA PRO A 47 0.99 1.51 -11.46
C PRO A 47 0.17 1.48 -12.76
N PRO A 48 -1.03 0.85 -12.78
CA PRO A 48 -1.89 0.94 -13.95
C PRO A 48 -1.99 2.42 -14.34
N ALA A 49 -1.83 2.71 -15.64
CA ALA A 49 -1.88 4.08 -16.16
C ALA A 49 -3.03 4.81 -15.47
N ASP A 50 -2.69 5.92 -14.82
CA ASP A 50 -3.59 6.69 -13.96
C ASP A 50 -4.99 6.71 -14.59
N PRO A 51 -6.05 6.25 -13.90
CA PRO A 51 -7.38 6.13 -14.48
C PRO A 51 -7.94 7.46 -15.02
N GLY A 52 -7.21 8.57 -14.85
CA GLY A 52 -7.54 9.92 -15.29
C GLY A 52 -8.59 10.49 -14.36
N PHE A 53 -9.70 9.77 -14.21
CA PHE A 53 -10.82 10.15 -13.37
C PHE A 53 -11.42 8.92 -12.69
N VAL A 54 -11.96 9.13 -11.49
CA VAL A 54 -12.69 8.13 -10.73
C VAL A 54 -13.98 8.70 -10.19
N VAL A 55 -14.98 7.85 -9.98
CA VAL A 55 -16.29 8.24 -9.43
C VAL A 55 -16.54 7.53 -8.12
N SER A 56 -16.88 8.30 -7.09
CA SER A 56 -17.28 7.80 -5.78
C SER A 56 -18.77 7.44 -5.76
N HIS A 57 -19.08 6.30 -5.12
CA HIS A 57 -20.43 5.76 -5.05
C HIS A 57 -20.97 5.68 -3.61
N GLY A 58 -22.27 5.91 -3.48
CA GLY A 58 -23.00 5.87 -2.22
C GLY A 58 -23.06 4.47 -1.59
N ILE A 59 -23.61 4.41 -0.39
CA ILE A 59 -23.85 3.15 0.34
C ILE A 59 -25.25 2.63 -0.03
N GLY A 60 -25.40 1.35 -0.32
CA GLY A 60 -26.68 0.72 -0.67
C GLY A 60 -26.57 -0.18 -1.91
N GLN A 61 -27.67 -0.83 -2.29
CA GLN A 61 -27.71 -1.72 -3.46
C GLN A 61 -27.57 -0.95 -4.79
N ASP A 62 -28.17 0.23 -4.89
CA ASP A 62 -28.11 1.06 -6.10
C ASP A 62 -26.75 1.73 -6.34
N ARG A 63 -25.90 1.80 -5.31
CA ARG A 63 -24.55 2.40 -5.33
C ARG A 63 -24.47 3.64 -6.23
N ARG A 64 -25.34 4.64 -6.04
CA ARG A 64 -25.43 5.78 -6.96
C ARG A 64 -24.13 6.61 -6.97
N PRO A 65 -23.69 7.10 -8.15
CA PRO A 65 -22.56 8.00 -8.25
C PRO A 65 -22.93 9.33 -7.58
N PHE A 66 -22.04 9.88 -6.77
CA PHE A 66 -22.30 11.15 -6.07
C PHE A 66 -21.19 12.19 -6.22
N GLU A 67 -19.95 11.78 -6.47
CA GLU A 67 -18.82 12.71 -6.63
C GLU A 67 -17.80 12.19 -7.64
N VAL A 68 -17.36 13.05 -8.56
CA VAL A 68 -16.28 12.78 -9.52
C VAL A 68 -14.96 13.31 -8.96
N HIS A 69 -13.85 12.62 -9.25
CA HIS A 69 -12.50 12.98 -8.81
C HIS A 69 -11.46 12.72 -9.90
N VAL A 70 -10.29 13.36 -9.76
CA VAL A 70 -9.05 12.94 -10.44
C VAL A 70 -8.58 11.60 -9.88
N GLY A 71 -7.96 10.76 -10.71
CA GLY A 71 -7.67 9.36 -10.44
C GLY A 71 -6.93 9.06 -9.12
N ASP A 72 -6.05 9.95 -8.68
CA ASP A 72 -5.23 9.82 -7.47
C ASP A 72 -5.77 10.58 -6.23
N CYS A 73 -7.01 11.07 -6.30
CA CYS A 73 -7.61 11.87 -5.24
C CYS A 73 -7.80 11.06 -3.94
N ARG A 74 -7.08 11.46 -2.88
CA ARG A 74 -7.15 10.82 -1.55
C ARG A 74 -8.50 10.95 -0.83
N MET A 75 -9.38 11.82 -1.33
CA MET A 75 -10.72 12.02 -0.78
C MET A 75 -11.74 11.04 -1.36
N ALA A 76 -11.43 10.42 -2.49
CA ALA A 76 -12.34 9.54 -3.21
C ALA A 76 -12.58 8.24 -2.41
N LYS A 77 -13.83 7.76 -2.38
CA LYS A 77 -14.23 6.57 -1.62
C LYS A 77 -15.13 5.68 -2.46
N ARG A 78 -14.90 4.36 -2.39
CA ARG A 78 -15.65 3.36 -3.16
C ARG A 78 -15.65 3.71 -4.66
N THR A 79 -14.43 3.89 -5.17
CA THR A 79 -14.18 4.44 -6.49
C THR A 79 -14.36 3.42 -7.60
N GLN A 80 -14.82 3.91 -8.74
CA GLN A 80 -14.74 3.23 -10.03
C GLN A 80 -14.00 4.11 -11.03
N PRO A 81 -12.98 3.59 -11.74
CA PRO A 81 -12.34 4.29 -12.85
C PRO A 81 -13.32 4.63 -13.95
N VAL A 82 -13.23 5.85 -14.49
CA VAL A 82 -14.02 6.28 -15.64
C VAL A 82 -13.15 7.07 -16.63
N PRO A 83 -13.37 6.95 -17.95
CA PRO A 83 -12.67 7.78 -18.91
C PRO A 83 -13.11 9.26 -18.80
N PRO A 84 -12.31 10.22 -19.30
CA PRO A 84 -12.64 11.65 -19.24
C PRO A 84 -14.01 12.01 -19.83
N VAL A 85 -14.43 11.32 -20.90
CA VAL A 85 -15.75 11.54 -21.54
C VAL A 85 -16.89 11.20 -20.60
N GLU A 86 -16.74 10.14 -19.81
CA GLU A 86 -17.75 9.68 -18.86
C GLU A 86 -17.78 10.58 -17.62
N ALA A 87 -16.60 11.03 -17.17
CA ALA A 87 -16.50 12.03 -16.11
C ALA A 87 -17.24 13.33 -16.48
N ARG A 88 -17.05 13.83 -17.72
CA ARG A 88 -17.79 14.99 -18.24
C ARG A 88 -19.30 14.75 -18.27
N ARG A 89 -19.74 13.56 -18.73
CA ARG A 89 -21.15 13.20 -18.78
C ARG A 89 -21.79 13.25 -17.38
N LEU A 90 -21.14 12.62 -16.39
CA LEU A 90 -21.65 12.57 -15.01
C LEU A 90 -21.72 13.96 -14.37
N LEU A 91 -20.70 14.79 -14.59
CA LEU A 91 -20.71 16.18 -14.13
C LEU A 91 -21.84 16.99 -14.80
N GLY A 92 -22.08 16.76 -16.10
CA GLY A 92 -23.23 17.34 -16.81
C GLY A 92 -24.60 16.83 -16.34
N GLU A 93 -24.66 15.63 -15.76
CA GLU A 93 -25.86 15.04 -15.17
C GLU A 93 -26.10 15.46 -13.71
N GLY A 94 -25.23 16.31 -13.15
CA GLY A 94 -25.37 16.87 -11.81
C GLY A 94 -24.69 16.06 -10.70
N VAL A 95 -23.82 15.11 -11.04
CA VAL A 95 -22.89 14.52 -10.06
C VAL A 95 -21.90 15.60 -9.63
N GLU A 96 -21.56 15.67 -8.34
CA GLU A 96 -20.71 16.76 -7.84
C GLU A 96 -19.24 16.59 -8.29
N ALA A 97 -18.57 17.70 -8.59
CA ALA A 97 -17.12 17.71 -8.72
C ALA A 97 -16.47 17.81 -7.35
N CYS A 98 -15.46 17.00 -7.08
CA CYS A 98 -14.73 17.08 -5.84
C CYS A 98 -14.02 18.44 -5.70
N GLN A 99 -14.38 19.18 -4.65
CA GLN A 99 -13.83 20.50 -4.37
C GLN A 99 -12.30 20.52 -4.13
N PHE A 100 -11.72 19.37 -3.75
CA PHE A 100 -10.29 19.28 -3.41
C PHE A 100 -9.41 19.05 -4.65
N CYS A 101 -9.84 18.18 -5.57
CA CYS A 101 -9.06 17.88 -6.79
C CYS A 101 -9.59 18.57 -8.04
N ARG A 102 -10.76 19.22 -7.98
CA ARG A 102 -11.37 20.03 -9.04
C ARG A 102 -11.32 19.36 -10.43
N PRO A 103 -11.93 18.18 -10.58
CA PRO A 103 -11.88 17.42 -11.84
C PRO A 103 -12.60 18.13 -12.99
N ASP A 104 -13.58 18.98 -12.69
CA ASP A 104 -14.25 19.86 -13.64
C ASP A 104 -13.31 20.88 -14.28
N SER A 105 -12.40 21.47 -13.50
CA SER A 105 -11.34 22.34 -14.00
C SER A 105 -10.31 21.57 -14.84
N GLU A 106 -9.88 20.39 -14.40
CA GLU A 106 -8.98 19.51 -15.18
C GLU A 106 -9.61 19.06 -16.51
N LEU A 107 -10.94 18.90 -16.54
CA LEU A 107 -11.71 18.54 -17.73
C LEU A 107 -12.03 19.74 -18.63
N GLY A 108 -11.75 20.97 -18.19
CA GLY A 108 -12.00 22.23 -18.92
C GLY A 108 -13.46 22.65 -18.97
N MET A 109 -14.25 22.36 -17.93
CA MET A 109 -15.69 22.71 -17.86
C MET A 109 -16.00 23.97 -17.05
N LEU A 110 -15.00 24.54 -16.37
CA LEU A 110 -15.07 25.79 -15.62
C LEU A 110 -14.08 26.83 -16.16
#